data_AF-A0A8D0H2C4-F1
#
_entry.id   AF-A0A8D0H2C4-F1
#
_cell.length_a   1.000
_cell.length_b   1.000
_cell.length_c   1.000
_cell.angle_alpha   90.00
_cell.angle_beta   90.00
_cell.angle_gamma   90.00
#
_symmetry.space_group_name_H-M   'P 1'
#
loop_
_entity.id
_entity.type
_entity.pdbx_description
1 polymer ?
#
loop_
_entity_poly.entity_id
_entity_poly.type
_entity_poly.pdbx_seq_one_letter_code
_entity_poly.pdbx_strand_id
1 'polypeptide(L)'
;MSDAQVRLWIPSLSDIATVVINMGVSFRSLFPLQHFQPVFTEDDILSEMQITVGKPTNGESVASPVFSCLLETNLKNIAKFLRFCISIRPKGYSDQEISQLLLLILKLSLEKRLKHIPLVDFQCLMIKLLENIPDWDSKMPDLCLAISELSSHHHDLLWLVQLIPNWTIRGRQIRRHLSLVVISKLLNKKNISIPSTTDLQMSHLCQDLEQMKPSNLLKKKVAERLEQQDDNLSREYLLSELEPQAYYLTYVLLHLVREASSCEVVKSHHRKWLLKLCSALERHVKCDIRENARLFYRTRVKDLVARTCSKWQQMILNSRPTQGKLHDFWEPDA
;
A
#
# COMPACT_ATOMS: atom_id res chain seq x y z
N MET A 1 -10.45 16.12 47.94
CA MET A 1 -9.17 15.78 47.31
C MET A 1 -9.49 15.15 45.97
N SER A 2 -9.31 15.90 44.88
CA SER A 2 -9.67 15.46 43.54
C SER A 2 -8.70 14.37 43.08
N ASP A 3 -9.26 13.27 42.61
CA ASP A 3 -8.59 12.11 42.05
C ASP A 3 -7.82 12.52 40.79
N ALA A 4 -6.58 13.01 40.97
CA ALA A 4 -5.67 13.27 39.88
C ALA A 4 -5.26 11.91 39.32
N GLN A 5 -6.04 11.38 38.38
CA GLN A 5 -5.70 10.20 37.61
C GLN A 5 -4.23 10.32 37.17
N VAL A 6 -3.38 9.45 37.73
CA VAL A 6 -1.98 9.34 37.37
C VAL A 6 -1.93 9.01 35.88
N ARG A 7 -1.68 10.03 35.05
CA ARG A 7 -1.57 9.88 33.60
C ARG A 7 -0.29 9.11 33.33
N LEU A 8 -0.43 7.82 33.01
CA LEU A 8 0.69 7.00 32.57
C LEU A 8 1.38 7.67 31.38
N TRP A 9 2.70 7.83 31.50
CA TRP A 9 3.54 8.42 30.47
C TRP A 9 3.64 7.48 29.26
N ILE A 10 3.57 8.06 28.08
CA ILE A 10 3.83 7.40 26.79
C ILE A 10 4.74 8.33 25.97
N PRO A 11 5.59 7.79 25.09
CA PRO A 11 6.48 8.63 24.29
C PRO A 11 5.68 9.52 23.33
N SER A 12 6.12 10.77 23.16
CA SER A 12 5.60 11.67 22.15
C SER A 12 6.06 11.27 20.75
N LEU A 13 5.46 11.82 19.69
CA LEU A 13 5.94 11.63 18.33
C LEU A 13 7.38 12.16 18.16
N SER A 14 7.76 13.22 18.89
CA SER A 14 9.13 13.75 18.91
C SER A 14 10.10 12.73 19.49
N ASP A 15 9.78 12.14 20.65
CA ASP A 15 10.62 11.10 21.29
C ASP A 15 10.87 9.92 20.33
N ILE A 16 9.83 9.49 19.62
CA ILE A 16 9.90 8.40 18.64
C ILE A 16 10.79 8.81 17.46
N ALA A 17 10.60 10.00 16.91
CA ALA A 17 11.40 10.52 15.81
C ALA A 17 12.89 10.64 16.20
N THR A 18 13.20 11.17 17.38
CA THR A 18 14.55 11.29 17.93
C THR A 18 15.25 9.94 17.99
N VAL A 19 14.57 8.89 18.50
CA VAL A 19 15.13 7.54 18.57
C VAL A 19 15.45 6.99 17.17
N VAL A 20 14.59 7.22 16.17
CA VAL A 20 14.82 6.71 14.80
C VAL A 20 15.88 7.54 14.06
N ILE A 21 15.97 8.85 14.32
CA ILE A 21 17.04 9.71 13.80
C ILE A 21 18.41 9.30 14.37
N ASN A 22 18.46 8.98 15.66
CA ASN A 22 19.65 8.39 16.31
C ASN A 22 20.11 7.07 15.68
N MET A 23 19.23 6.38 14.96
CA MET A 23 19.55 5.17 14.20
C MET A 23 20.09 5.45 12.78
N GLY A 24 20.22 6.73 12.41
CA GLY A 24 20.78 7.18 11.14
C GLY A 24 19.74 7.43 10.04
N VAL A 25 18.46 7.51 10.37
CA VAL A 25 17.40 7.87 9.40
C VAL A 25 17.21 9.39 9.40
N SER A 26 17.25 10.03 8.24
CA SER A 26 17.07 11.49 8.16
C SER A 26 15.62 11.90 8.43
N PHE A 27 15.42 13.09 9.00
CA PHE A 27 14.08 13.62 9.31
C PHE A 27 13.17 13.65 8.08
N ARG A 28 13.70 14.10 6.93
CA ARG A 28 12.98 14.12 5.64
C ARG A 28 12.52 12.73 5.18
N SER A 29 13.23 11.69 5.58
CA SER A 29 12.84 10.30 5.26
C SER A 29 11.73 9.79 6.17
N LEU A 30 11.66 10.28 7.42
CA LEU A 30 10.60 9.94 8.38
C LEU A 30 9.28 10.62 8.05
N PHE A 31 9.34 11.89 7.66
CA PHE A 31 8.17 12.71 7.33
C PHE A 31 8.26 13.26 5.90
N PRO A 32 8.06 12.41 4.87
CA PRO A 32 8.26 12.82 3.48
C PRO A 32 7.12 13.68 2.91
N LEU A 33 5.95 13.72 3.56
CA LEU A 33 4.75 14.39 3.05
C LEU A 33 4.59 15.78 3.70
N GLN A 34 4.48 16.83 2.89
CA GLN A 34 4.36 18.20 3.38
C GLN A 34 3.08 18.45 4.18
N HIS A 35 1.96 17.85 3.75
CA HIS A 35 0.66 18.00 4.42
C HIS A 35 0.49 17.08 5.65
N PHE A 36 1.53 16.30 6.00
CA PHE A 36 1.59 15.48 7.21
C PHE A 36 2.84 15.78 8.06
N GLN A 37 3.43 16.98 7.93
CA GLN A 37 4.57 17.35 8.79
C GLN A 37 4.15 17.37 10.28
N PRO A 38 5.03 16.91 11.18
CA PRO A 38 4.82 17.07 12.62
C PRO A 38 4.90 18.54 13.02
N VAL A 39 4.48 18.84 14.26
CA VAL A 39 4.51 20.19 14.82
C VAL A 39 5.95 20.66 15.13
N PHE A 40 6.89 19.71 15.26
CA PHE A 40 8.30 19.96 15.51
C PHE A 40 9.14 19.83 14.23
N THR A 41 10.34 20.39 14.27
CA THR A 41 11.31 20.40 13.18
C THR A 41 12.54 19.52 13.50
N GLU A 42 13.41 19.34 12.50
CA GLU A 42 14.69 18.66 12.69
C GLU A 42 15.59 19.41 13.69
N ASP A 43 15.57 20.75 13.68
CA ASP A 43 16.37 21.58 14.58
C ASP A 43 15.92 21.46 16.05
N ASP A 44 14.62 21.29 16.28
CA ASP A 44 14.07 21.06 17.63
C ASP A 44 14.63 19.76 18.23
N ILE A 45 14.67 18.69 17.43
CA ILE A 45 15.23 17.39 17.83
C ILE A 45 16.73 17.49 18.12
N LEU A 46 17.48 18.13 17.22
CA LEU A 46 18.93 18.27 17.38
C LEU A 46 19.29 19.12 18.61
N SER A 47 18.49 20.15 18.91
CA SER A 47 18.66 20.99 20.09
C SER A 47 18.45 20.18 21.38
N GLU A 48 17.41 19.35 21.43
CA GLU A 48 17.12 18.48 22.57
C GLU A 48 18.21 17.41 22.78
N MET A 49 18.76 16.87 21.69
CA MET A 49 19.89 15.93 21.73
C MET A 49 21.18 16.57 22.25
N GLN A 50 21.47 17.82 21.88
CA GLN A 50 22.66 18.54 22.38
C GLN A 50 22.55 18.85 23.88
N ILE A 51 21.34 19.10 24.39
CA ILE A 51 21.08 19.31 25.81
C ILE A 51 21.32 18.03 26.61
N THR A 52 20.92 16.87 26.08
CA THR A 52 21.02 15.57 26.76
C THR A 52 22.42 14.95 26.72
N VAL A 53 23.24 15.26 25.71
CA VAL A 53 24.60 14.70 25.56
C VAL A 53 25.69 15.56 26.23
N GLY A 54 25.39 16.79 26.64
CA GLY A 54 26.40 17.74 27.10
C GLY A 54 27.30 18.19 25.94
N LYS A 55 27.88 19.39 26.04
CA LYS A 55 28.72 19.96 24.96
C LYS A 55 29.78 18.95 24.48
N PRO A 56 29.89 18.69 23.17
CA PRO A 56 30.97 17.87 22.65
C PRO A 56 32.30 18.58 22.90
N THR A 57 33.18 17.96 23.68
CA THR A 57 34.60 18.34 23.72
C THR A 57 35.19 18.11 22.34
N ASN A 58 35.79 19.15 21.76
CA ASN A 58 36.53 19.11 20.50
C ASN A 58 37.38 17.83 20.40
N GLY A 59 36.91 16.91 19.57
CA GLY A 59 37.58 15.66 19.25
C GLY A 59 36.81 15.03 18.12
N GLU A 60 37.43 14.99 16.94
CA GLU A 60 36.93 14.30 15.76
C GLU A 60 36.70 12.82 16.09
N SER A 61 35.48 12.48 16.49
CA SER A 61 35.00 11.11 16.47
C SER A 61 33.93 11.04 15.41
N VAL A 62 34.36 10.78 14.18
CA VAL A 62 33.51 10.12 13.19
C VAL A 62 33.25 8.72 13.75
N ALA A 63 32.32 8.62 14.69
CA ALA A 63 31.83 7.35 15.17
C ALA A 63 31.12 6.70 13.97
N SER A 64 31.79 5.74 13.34
CA SER A 64 31.14 4.83 12.41
C SER A 64 29.89 4.25 13.08
N PRO A 65 28.81 3.95 12.34
CA PRO A 65 27.60 3.41 12.97
C PRO A 65 27.92 1.99 13.47
N VAL A 66 28.30 1.89 14.75
CA VAL A 66 28.77 0.66 15.42
C VAL A 66 27.69 -0.45 15.42
N PHE A 67 26.45 -0.15 15.00
CA PHE A 67 25.32 -1.03 15.22
C PHE A 67 24.35 -1.18 14.04
N SER A 68 24.85 -1.53 12.86
CA SER A 68 23.97 -1.96 11.76
C SER A 68 23.14 -3.21 12.12
N CYS A 69 23.69 -4.13 12.94
CA CYS A 69 23.00 -5.32 13.44
C CYS A 69 21.94 -5.02 14.53
N LEU A 70 21.96 -3.86 15.18
CA LEU A 70 20.93 -3.49 16.17
C LEU A 70 19.73 -2.79 15.57
N LEU A 71 19.84 -2.22 14.36
CA LEU A 71 18.76 -1.44 13.74
C LEU A 71 17.45 -2.24 13.69
N GLU A 72 17.52 -3.49 13.26
CA GLU A 72 16.36 -4.38 13.17
C GLU A 72 15.73 -4.66 14.53
N THR A 73 16.56 -5.00 15.52
CA THR A 73 16.13 -5.32 16.88
C THR A 73 15.52 -4.08 17.54
N ASN A 74 16.12 -2.91 17.32
CA ASN A 74 15.66 -1.65 17.86
C ASN A 74 14.31 -1.25 17.27
N LEU A 75 14.13 -1.36 15.94
CA LEU A 75 12.84 -1.08 15.30
C LEU A 75 11.74 -2.05 15.77
N LYS A 76 12.05 -3.34 15.94
CA LYS A 76 11.12 -4.31 16.55
C LYS A 76 10.75 -3.92 17.98
N ASN A 77 11.73 -3.51 18.79
CA ASN A 77 11.49 -3.09 20.17
C ASN A 77 10.64 -1.82 20.24
N ILE A 78 10.89 -0.83 19.39
CA ILE A 78 10.04 0.36 19.24
C ILE A 78 8.61 -0.06 18.91
N ALA A 79 8.43 -0.93 17.91
CA ALA A 79 7.10 -1.35 17.50
C ALA A 79 6.33 -2.05 18.64
N LYS A 80 7.00 -2.94 19.38
CA LYS A 80 6.43 -3.64 20.55
C LYS A 80 6.08 -2.67 21.68
N PHE A 81 6.98 -1.73 21.97
CA PHE A 81 6.80 -0.74 23.03
C PHE A 81 5.65 0.23 22.72
N LEU A 82 5.58 0.74 21.49
CA LEU A 82 4.47 1.60 21.05
C LEU A 82 3.13 0.86 21.08
N ARG A 83 3.12 -0.41 20.63
CA ARG A 83 1.92 -1.25 20.72
C ARG A 83 1.42 -1.37 22.16
N PHE A 84 2.34 -1.54 23.12
CA PHE A 84 2.02 -1.58 24.54
C PHE A 84 1.48 -0.22 25.05
N CYS A 85 2.15 0.88 24.70
CA CYS A 85 1.73 2.24 25.08
C CYS A 85 0.31 2.56 24.60
N ILE A 86 0.00 2.28 23.33
CA ILE A 86 -1.34 2.50 22.75
C ILE A 86 -2.40 1.61 23.42
N SER A 87 -2.02 0.41 23.84
CA SER A 87 -2.95 -0.52 24.50
C SER A 87 -3.32 -0.06 25.91
N ILE A 88 -2.37 0.54 26.65
CA ILE A 88 -2.58 1.04 28.01
C ILE A 88 -3.27 2.41 28.01
N ARG A 89 -2.98 3.23 27.00
CA ARG A 89 -3.57 4.56 26.88
C ARG A 89 -4.23 4.73 25.50
N PRO A 90 -5.44 4.15 25.31
CA PRO A 90 -6.28 4.46 24.16
C PRO A 90 -6.53 5.97 24.11
N LYS A 91 -6.44 6.57 22.92
CA LYS A 91 -6.48 8.04 22.73
C LYS A 91 -5.29 8.82 23.33
N GLY A 92 -4.18 8.14 23.58
CA GLY A 92 -2.92 8.78 24.00
C GLY A 92 -2.32 9.68 22.91
N TYR A 93 -2.59 9.37 21.65
CA TYR A 93 -2.18 10.13 20.47
C TYR A 93 -3.40 10.73 19.79
N SER A 94 -3.22 11.91 19.18
CA SER A 94 -4.20 12.54 18.29
C SER A 94 -4.34 11.79 16.97
N ASP A 95 -5.43 12.04 16.24
CA ASP A 95 -5.68 11.44 14.91
C ASP A 95 -4.55 11.74 13.91
N GLN A 96 -3.96 12.94 14.00
CA GLN A 96 -2.84 13.35 13.17
C GLN A 96 -1.58 12.55 13.51
N GLU A 97 -1.26 12.40 14.80
CA GLU A 97 -0.12 11.59 15.25
C GLU A 97 -0.29 10.12 14.90
N ILE A 98 -1.50 9.56 15.02
CA ILE A 98 -1.78 8.19 14.60
C ILE A 98 -1.48 8.01 13.10
N SER A 99 -1.91 8.97 12.27
CA SER A 99 -1.65 8.96 10.82
C SER A 99 -0.16 9.08 10.52
N GLN A 100 0.55 9.97 11.23
CA GLN A 100 2.00 10.15 11.09
C GLN A 100 2.78 8.91 11.50
N LEU A 101 2.40 8.24 12.60
CA LEU A 101 3.00 6.98 13.02
C LEU A 101 2.75 5.87 12.00
N LEU A 102 1.54 5.77 11.44
CA LEU A 102 1.24 4.81 10.36
C LEU A 102 2.12 5.05 9.14
N LEU A 103 2.21 6.31 8.67
CA LEU A 103 3.02 6.70 7.52
C LEU A 103 4.51 6.44 7.78
N LEU A 104 5.00 6.74 8.99
CA LEU A 104 6.38 6.49 9.39
C LEU A 104 6.72 4.99 9.34
N ILE A 105 5.88 4.13 9.92
CA ILE A 105 6.09 2.67 9.93
C ILE A 105 6.05 2.12 8.50
N LEU A 106 5.10 2.57 7.69
CA LEU A 106 4.97 2.19 6.29
C LEU A 106 6.18 2.66 5.48
N LYS A 107 6.67 3.88 5.72
CA LYS A 107 7.83 4.43 5.05
C LYS A 107 9.11 3.67 5.42
N LEU A 108 9.31 3.39 6.71
CA LEU A 108 10.44 2.57 7.18
C LEU A 108 10.41 1.18 6.55
N SER A 109 9.23 0.59 6.35
CA SER A 109 9.10 -0.73 5.72
C SER A 109 9.62 -0.82 4.28
N LEU A 110 9.80 0.33 3.61
CA LEU A 110 10.37 0.39 2.25
C LEU A 110 11.89 0.31 2.25
N GLU A 111 12.54 0.44 3.41
CA GLU A 111 13.99 0.36 3.54
C GLU A 111 14.50 -1.02 3.12
N LYS A 112 15.48 -1.02 2.21
CA LYS A 112 16.02 -2.26 1.60
C LYS A 112 16.52 -3.23 2.66
N ARG A 113 17.09 -2.71 3.75
CA ARG A 113 17.61 -3.51 4.88
C ARG A 113 16.50 -4.28 5.60
N LEU A 114 15.28 -3.76 5.62
CA LEU A 114 14.15 -4.41 6.30
C LEU A 114 13.44 -5.47 5.44
N LYS A 115 13.75 -5.56 4.14
CA LYS A 115 13.06 -6.50 3.21
C LYS A 115 13.23 -7.97 3.56
N HIS A 116 14.28 -8.33 4.30
CA HIS A 116 14.54 -9.71 4.71
C HIS A 116 13.93 -10.08 6.06
N ILE A 117 13.25 -9.14 6.73
CA ILE A 117 12.78 -9.29 8.09
C ILE A 117 11.26 -9.46 8.09
N PRO A 118 10.71 -10.46 8.81
CA PRO A 118 9.29 -10.52 9.08
C PRO A 118 8.83 -9.28 9.87
N LEU A 119 8.01 -8.44 9.24
CA LEU A 119 7.50 -7.19 9.83
C LEU A 119 6.23 -7.42 10.68
N VAL A 120 6.16 -8.55 11.40
CA VAL A 120 4.99 -8.93 12.21
C VAL A 120 4.74 -7.91 13.33
N ASP A 121 5.80 -7.38 13.94
CA ASP A 121 5.67 -6.35 14.98
C ASP A 121 5.08 -5.04 14.41
N PHE A 122 5.45 -4.68 13.18
CA PHE A 122 4.87 -3.51 12.48
C PHE A 122 3.40 -3.76 12.16
N GLN A 123 3.05 -4.96 11.69
CA GLN A 123 1.67 -5.37 11.45
C GLN A 123 0.82 -5.29 12.73
N CYS A 124 1.35 -5.78 13.85
CA CYS A 124 0.68 -5.68 15.15
C CYS A 124 0.47 -4.22 15.60
N LEU A 125 1.47 -3.36 15.40
CA LEU A 125 1.38 -1.95 15.73
C LEU A 125 0.37 -1.22 14.82
N MET A 126 0.41 -1.48 13.50
CA MET A 126 -0.55 -0.93 12.55
C MET A 126 -1.99 -1.27 12.95
N ILE A 127 -2.26 -2.51 13.38
CA ILE A 127 -3.61 -2.87 13.86
C ILE A 127 -4.06 -1.96 15.01
N LYS A 128 -3.19 -1.73 16.00
CA LYS A 128 -3.52 -0.88 17.14
C LYS A 128 -3.70 0.59 16.76
N LEU A 129 -2.87 1.10 15.87
CA LEU A 129 -3.02 2.46 15.34
C LEU A 129 -4.34 2.60 14.56
N LEU A 130 -4.62 1.66 13.65
CA LEU A 130 -5.85 1.66 12.86
C LEU A 130 -7.08 1.56 13.75
N GLU A 131 -7.09 0.75 14.81
CA GLU A 131 -8.19 0.63 15.78
C GLU A 131 -8.46 1.92 16.56
N ASN A 132 -7.46 2.79 16.73
CA ASN A 132 -7.58 4.01 17.52
C ASN A 132 -8.09 5.24 16.72
N ILE A 133 -8.31 5.13 15.41
CA ILE A 133 -8.91 6.20 14.60
C ILE A 133 -10.42 6.29 14.89
N PRO A 134 -10.96 7.38 15.46
CA PRO A 134 -12.37 7.44 15.83
C PRO A 134 -13.27 7.55 14.59
N ASP A 135 -13.05 8.58 13.77
CA ASP A 135 -13.82 8.87 12.56
C ASP A 135 -13.23 8.14 11.34
N TRP A 136 -13.37 6.83 11.36
CA TRP A 136 -12.73 5.95 10.38
C TRP A 136 -13.18 6.23 8.94
N ASP A 137 -14.48 6.34 8.70
CA ASP A 137 -15.02 6.44 7.34
C ASP A 137 -14.62 7.77 6.68
N SER A 138 -14.48 8.85 7.46
CA SER A 138 -13.95 10.12 6.94
C SER A 138 -12.44 10.12 6.76
N LYS A 139 -11.67 9.49 7.66
CA LYS A 139 -10.19 9.57 7.67
C LYS A 139 -9.51 8.56 6.76
N MET A 140 -10.14 7.41 6.52
CA MET A 140 -9.56 6.31 5.74
C MET A 140 -9.20 6.71 4.29
N PRO A 141 -10.04 7.46 3.54
CA PRO A 141 -9.69 7.89 2.19
C PRO A 141 -8.42 8.77 2.14
N ASP A 142 -8.33 9.78 3.02
CA ASP A 142 -7.17 10.68 3.12
C ASP A 142 -5.90 9.92 3.47
N LEU A 143 -6.00 8.97 4.42
CA LEU A 143 -4.89 8.09 4.77
C LEU A 143 -4.43 7.24 3.57
N CYS A 144 -5.36 6.72 2.76
CA CYS A 144 -5.00 5.94 1.56
C CYS A 144 -4.30 6.81 0.51
N LEU A 145 -4.71 8.07 0.33
CA LEU A 145 -4.02 9.02 -0.54
C LEU A 145 -2.59 9.26 -0.03
N ALA A 146 -2.43 9.56 1.26
CA ALA A 146 -1.12 9.79 1.88
C ALA A 146 -0.18 8.57 1.74
N ILE A 147 -0.69 7.35 2.00
CA ILE A 147 0.11 6.11 1.82
C ILE A 147 0.53 5.96 0.36
N SER A 148 -0.35 6.28 -0.59
CA SER A 148 -0.03 6.19 -2.01
C SER A 148 1.07 7.17 -2.44
N GLU A 149 1.31 8.24 -1.69
CA GLU A 149 2.35 9.24 -1.98
C GLU A 149 3.74 8.85 -1.46
N LEU A 150 3.84 7.85 -0.57
CA LEU A 150 5.13 7.42 0.01
C LEU A 150 6.13 6.86 -1.02
N SER A 151 5.64 6.40 -2.18
CA SER A 151 6.47 5.95 -3.31
C SER A 151 5.77 6.21 -4.65
N SER A 152 6.57 6.41 -5.70
CA SER A 152 6.11 6.40 -7.10
C SER A 152 6.27 5.02 -7.75
N HIS A 153 7.02 4.11 -7.12
CA HIS A 153 7.38 2.82 -7.69
C HIS A 153 6.30 1.76 -7.43
N HIS A 154 5.81 1.11 -8.49
CA HIS A 154 4.68 0.17 -8.41
C HIS A 154 4.91 -1.01 -7.46
N HIS A 155 6.15 -1.51 -7.36
CA HIS A 155 6.47 -2.62 -6.45
C HIS A 155 6.32 -2.19 -4.98
N ASP A 156 6.77 -0.99 -4.65
CA ASP A 156 6.72 -0.46 -3.30
C ASP A 156 5.27 -0.19 -2.90
N LEU A 157 4.47 0.36 -3.81
CA LEU A 157 3.03 0.58 -3.58
C LEU A 157 2.28 -0.73 -3.34
N LEU A 158 2.58 -1.78 -4.10
CA LEU A 158 2.03 -3.11 -3.85
C LEU A 158 2.47 -3.66 -2.49
N TRP A 159 3.75 -3.47 -2.14
CA TRP A 159 4.28 -3.87 -0.84
C TRP A 159 3.53 -3.19 0.30
N LEU A 160 3.30 -1.87 0.23
CA LEU A 160 2.54 -1.13 1.23
C LEU A 160 1.12 -1.70 1.40
N VAL A 161 0.43 -2.01 0.31
CA VAL A 161 -0.90 -2.66 0.35
C VAL A 161 -0.84 -4.04 1.02
N GLN A 162 0.17 -4.85 0.71
CA GLN A 162 0.29 -6.22 1.21
C GLN A 162 0.80 -6.29 2.65
N LEU A 163 1.57 -5.30 3.08
CA LEU A 163 2.08 -5.20 4.45
C LEU A 163 0.94 -4.97 5.45
N ILE A 164 -0.09 -4.21 5.06
CA ILE A 164 -1.24 -3.95 5.92
C ILE A 164 -2.00 -5.25 6.20
N PRO A 165 -2.31 -5.58 7.47
CA PRO A 165 -3.03 -6.80 7.82
C PRO A 165 -4.42 -6.92 7.18
N ASN A 166 -4.80 -8.10 6.68
CA ASN A 166 -6.14 -8.37 6.14
C ASN A 166 -7.07 -9.15 7.08
N TRP A 167 -6.62 -9.53 8.27
CA TRP A 167 -7.46 -10.27 9.21
C TRP A 167 -8.31 -9.35 10.10
N THR A 168 -8.13 -8.03 10.06
CA THR A 168 -9.00 -7.04 10.73
C THR A 168 -9.91 -6.32 9.73
N ILE A 169 -11.06 -5.83 10.20
CA ILE A 169 -12.05 -5.11 9.36
C ILE A 169 -11.41 -3.86 8.74
N ARG A 170 -10.81 -3.00 9.57
CA ARG A 170 -10.13 -1.76 9.13
C ARG A 170 -8.96 -2.04 8.20
N GLY A 171 -8.20 -3.11 8.46
CA GLY A 171 -7.12 -3.55 7.58
C GLY A 171 -7.63 -3.92 6.18
N ARG A 172 -8.70 -4.72 6.08
CA ARG A 172 -9.34 -5.04 4.78
C ARG A 172 -9.88 -3.80 4.07
N GLN A 173 -10.53 -2.89 4.80
CA GLN A 173 -11.06 -1.65 4.23
C GLN A 173 -9.95 -0.80 3.61
N ILE A 174 -8.84 -0.57 4.32
CA ILE A 174 -7.67 0.13 3.76
C ILE A 174 -7.11 -0.62 2.57
N ARG A 175 -6.85 -1.93 2.66
CA ARG A 175 -6.26 -2.67 1.53
C ARG A 175 -7.10 -2.54 0.26
N ARG A 176 -8.43 -2.59 0.39
CA ARG A 176 -9.37 -2.41 -0.73
C ARG A 176 -9.29 -1.01 -1.30
N HIS A 177 -9.42 0.01 -0.46
CA HIS A 177 -9.46 1.40 -0.90
C HIS A 177 -8.10 1.87 -1.44
N LEU A 178 -7.01 1.60 -0.72
CA LEU A 178 -5.64 1.87 -1.16
C LEU A 178 -5.31 1.18 -2.48
N SER A 179 -5.78 -0.05 -2.72
CA SER A 179 -5.58 -0.70 -4.02
C SER A 179 -6.22 0.07 -5.16
N LEU A 180 -7.44 0.61 -4.97
CA LEU A 180 -8.11 1.43 -5.98
C LEU A 180 -7.38 2.76 -6.23
N VAL A 181 -6.89 3.40 -5.17
CA VAL A 181 -6.06 4.61 -5.23
C VAL A 181 -4.78 4.32 -6.03
N VAL A 182 -4.06 3.25 -5.70
CA VAL A 182 -2.81 2.87 -6.36
C VAL A 182 -3.04 2.46 -7.81
N ILE A 183 -4.10 1.71 -8.13
CA ILE A 183 -4.47 1.38 -9.52
C ILE A 183 -4.70 2.67 -10.32
N SER A 184 -5.49 3.60 -9.77
CA SER A 184 -5.78 4.87 -10.44
C SER A 184 -4.52 5.71 -10.66
N LYS A 185 -3.62 5.74 -9.66
CA LYS A 185 -2.29 6.38 -9.75
C LYS A 185 -1.45 5.75 -10.86
N LEU A 186 -1.28 4.43 -10.87
CA LEU A 186 -0.42 3.71 -11.82
C LEU A 186 -0.96 3.73 -13.26
N LEU A 187 -2.27 3.90 -13.44
CA LEU A 187 -2.88 4.09 -14.76
C LEU A 187 -2.83 5.56 -15.24
N ASN A 188 -2.27 6.49 -14.46
CA ASN A 188 -2.24 7.94 -14.68
C ASN A 188 -3.64 8.54 -14.91
N LYS A 189 -4.61 8.17 -14.08
CA LYS A 189 -5.92 8.84 -14.12
C LYS A 189 -5.79 10.25 -13.54
N LYS A 190 -6.38 11.23 -14.23
CA LYS A 190 -6.31 12.66 -13.84
C LYS A 190 -6.87 12.93 -12.43
N ASN A 191 -7.88 12.17 -12.00
CA ASN A 191 -8.49 12.27 -10.67
C ASN A 191 -8.45 10.92 -9.96
N ILE A 192 -7.85 10.88 -8.77
CA ILE A 192 -7.77 9.69 -7.89
C ILE A 192 -8.98 9.62 -6.94
N SER A 193 -10.10 10.26 -7.30
CA SER A 193 -11.32 10.24 -6.49
C SER A 193 -11.96 8.85 -6.56
N ILE A 194 -11.83 8.07 -5.49
CA ILE A 194 -12.44 6.75 -5.39
C ILE A 194 -13.90 6.91 -4.92
N PRO A 195 -14.89 6.37 -5.66
CA PRO A 195 -16.29 6.44 -5.25
C PRO A 195 -16.52 5.83 -3.86
N SER A 196 -17.49 6.35 -3.12
CA SER A 196 -17.84 5.82 -1.80
C SER A 196 -18.60 4.49 -1.86
N THR A 197 -19.31 4.21 -2.95
CA THR A 197 -20.13 3.00 -3.09
C THR A 197 -19.36 1.86 -3.73
N THR A 198 -19.55 0.65 -3.20
CA THR A 198 -18.89 -0.57 -3.71
C THR A 198 -19.26 -0.85 -5.16
N ASP A 199 -20.51 -0.60 -5.59
CA ASP A 199 -20.92 -0.85 -6.97
C ASP A 199 -20.17 0.03 -7.98
N LEU A 200 -20.00 1.32 -7.68
CA LEU A 200 -19.23 2.22 -8.53
C LEU A 200 -17.75 1.85 -8.54
N GLN A 201 -17.18 1.48 -7.39
CA GLN A 201 -15.81 0.98 -7.29
C GLN A 201 -15.58 -0.26 -8.17
N MET A 202 -16.49 -1.23 -8.13
CA MET A 202 -16.40 -2.45 -8.94
C MET A 202 -16.60 -2.18 -10.43
N SER A 203 -17.45 -1.21 -10.79
CA SER A 203 -17.60 -0.75 -12.16
C SER A 203 -16.30 -0.14 -12.70
N HIS A 204 -15.67 0.75 -11.93
CA HIS A 204 -14.38 1.32 -12.29
C HIS A 204 -13.30 0.24 -12.41
N LEU A 205 -13.29 -0.75 -11.52
CA LEU A 205 -12.34 -1.85 -11.59
C LEU A 205 -12.47 -2.68 -12.87
N CYS A 206 -13.70 -2.90 -13.37
CA CYS A 206 -13.93 -3.53 -14.67
C CYS A 206 -13.34 -2.70 -15.82
N GLN A 207 -13.50 -1.37 -15.79
CA GLN A 207 -12.93 -0.46 -16.79
C GLN A 207 -11.39 -0.44 -16.71
N ASP A 208 -10.84 -0.53 -15.50
CA ASP A 208 -9.39 -0.53 -15.29
C ASP A 208 -8.73 -1.77 -15.89
N LEU A 209 -9.37 -2.94 -15.80
CA LEU A 209 -8.89 -4.17 -16.45
C LEU A 209 -8.70 -4.01 -17.96
N GLU A 210 -9.48 -3.16 -18.63
CA GLU A 210 -9.29 -2.85 -20.04
C GLU A 210 -8.00 -2.04 -20.31
N GLN A 211 -7.59 -1.21 -19.36
CA GLN A 211 -6.35 -0.43 -19.44
C GLN A 211 -5.12 -1.25 -19.00
N MET A 212 -5.32 -2.33 -18.26
CA MET A 212 -4.25 -3.21 -17.75
C MET A 212 -3.68 -4.18 -18.79
N LYS A 213 -4.18 -4.18 -20.03
CA LYS A 213 -3.66 -5.04 -21.11
C LYS A 213 -2.15 -4.85 -21.25
N PRO A 214 -1.33 -5.92 -21.19
CA PRO A 214 0.11 -5.82 -21.39
C PRO A 214 0.49 -4.99 -22.63
N SER A 215 -0.23 -5.17 -23.75
CA SER A 215 -0.01 -4.42 -24.99
C SER A 215 -0.33 -2.92 -24.88
N ASN A 216 -1.39 -2.54 -24.14
CA ASN A 216 -1.71 -1.14 -23.90
C ASN A 216 -0.67 -0.47 -22.99
N LEU A 217 -0.27 -1.14 -21.91
CA LEU A 217 0.75 -0.64 -21.01
C LEU A 217 2.11 -0.50 -21.71
N LEU A 218 2.45 -1.45 -22.59
CA LEU A 218 3.66 -1.37 -23.42
C LEU A 218 3.60 -0.17 -24.36
N LYS A 219 2.49 0.01 -25.09
CA LYS A 219 2.30 1.17 -25.99
C LYS A 219 2.47 2.49 -25.24
N LYS A 220 1.88 2.60 -24.04
CA LYS A 220 1.98 3.79 -23.20
C LYS A 220 3.43 4.05 -22.76
N LYS A 221 4.12 3.02 -22.27
CA LYS A 221 5.54 3.13 -21.88
C LYS A 221 6.44 3.52 -23.05
N VAL A 222 6.19 2.98 -24.24
CA VAL A 222 6.92 3.35 -25.47
C VAL A 222 6.68 4.81 -25.80
N ALA A 223 5.43 5.28 -25.76
CA ALA A 223 5.10 6.68 -26.00
C ALA A 223 5.81 7.62 -24.98
N GLU A 224 5.74 7.29 -23.69
CA GLU A 224 6.42 8.05 -22.62
C GLU A 224 7.95 8.11 -22.84
N ARG A 225 8.57 7.02 -23.31
CA ARG A 225 10.01 6.99 -23.61
C ARG A 225 10.38 7.80 -24.85
N LEU A 226 9.55 7.77 -25.89
CA LEU A 226 9.75 8.56 -27.10
C LEU A 226 9.58 10.06 -26.84
N GLU A 227 8.70 10.45 -25.92
CA GLU A 227 8.55 11.86 -25.50
C GLU A 227 9.74 12.37 -24.66
N GLN A 228 10.46 11.47 -23.99
CA GLN A 228 11.59 11.82 -23.11
C GLN A 228 12.96 11.77 -23.80
N GLN A 229 13.07 11.15 -24.99
CA GLN A 229 14.34 10.99 -25.71
C GLN A 229 14.27 11.55 -27.14
N ASP A 230 15.17 12.48 -27.44
CA ASP A 230 15.39 13.08 -28.75
C ASP A 230 16.28 12.14 -29.60
N ASP A 231 15.65 11.13 -30.19
CA ASP A 231 16.13 10.24 -31.27
C ASP A 231 17.21 9.14 -31.03
N ASN A 232 17.19 8.16 -31.97
CA ASN A 232 18.09 7.02 -32.27
C ASN A 232 17.80 5.58 -31.74
N LEU A 233 16.77 5.32 -30.94
CA LEU A 233 16.42 3.92 -30.61
C LEU A 233 15.37 3.35 -31.58
N SER A 234 15.71 2.24 -32.25
CA SER A 234 14.74 1.51 -33.07
C SER A 234 13.52 1.12 -32.22
N ARG A 235 12.31 1.38 -32.72
CA ARG A 235 11.05 1.01 -32.06
C ARG A 235 11.03 -0.45 -31.64
N GLU A 236 11.63 -1.34 -32.43
CA GLU A 236 11.69 -2.78 -32.14
C GLU A 236 12.56 -3.10 -30.92
N TYR A 237 13.67 -2.39 -30.75
CA TYR A 237 14.50 -2.49 -29.55
C TYR A 237 13.74 -2.02 -28.31
N LEU A 238 13.08 -0.86 -28.38
CA LEU A 238 12.26 -0.31 -27.28
C LEU A 238 11.14 -1.27 -26.87
N LEU A 239 10.48 -1.90 -27.84
CA LEU A 239 9.44 -2.89 -27.56
C LEU A 239 10.02 -4.09 -26.78
N SER A 240 11.17 -4.61 -27.19
CA SER A 240 11.83 -5.73 -26.51
C SER A 240 12.27 -5.39 -25.08
N GLU A 241 12.81 -4.18 -24.87
CA GLU A 241 13.28 -3.72 -23.56
C GLU A 241 12.13 -3.44 -22.58
N LEU A 242 11.06 -2.79 -23.05
CA LEU A 242 9.97 -2.32 -22.20
C LEU A 242 8.89 -3.38 -21.97
N GLU A 243 8.82 -4.40 -22.83
CA GLU A 243 7.81 -5.47 -22.70
C GLU A 243 7.86 -6.15 -21.32
N PRO A 244 9.01 -6.63 -20.80
CA PRO A 244 9.07 -7.20 -19.46
C PRO A 244 8.56 -6.25 -18.36
N GLN A 245 8.82 -4.94 -18.49
CA GLN A 245 8.35 -3.93 -17.54
C GLN A 245 6.84 -3.72 -17.61
N ALA A 246 6.26 -3.73 -18.82
CA ALA A 246 4.81 -3.66 -19.01
C ALA A 246 4.10 -4.87 -18.40
N TYR A 247 4.64 -6.08 -18.63
CA TYR A 247 4.12 -7.30 -18.01
C TYR A 247 4.26 -7.30 -16.49
N TYR A 248 5.38 -6.78 -15.95
CA TYR A 248 5.53 -6.65 -14.51
C TYR A 248 4.55 -5.63 -13.91
N LEU A 249 4.26 -4.54 -14.62
CA LEU A 249 3.22 -3.61 -14.20
C LEU A 249 1.82 -4.26 -14.24
N THR A 250 1.49 -5.03 -15.29
CA THR A 250 0.25 -5.84 -15.32
C THR A 250 0.19 -6.78 -14.12
N TYR A 251 1.29 -7.48 -13.81
CA TYR A 251 1.39 -8.38 -12.65
C TYR A 251 1.05 -7.65 -11.33
N VAL A 252 1.63 -6.47 -11.12
CA VAL A 252 1.35 -5.64 -9.93
C VAL A 252 -0.11 -5.21 -9.89
N LEU A 253 -0.64 -4.68 -11.01
CA LEU A 253 -2.03 -4.23 -11.11
C LEU A 253 -3.03 -5.35 -10.83
N LEU A 254 -2.76 -6.58 -11.28
CA LEU A 254 -3.60 -7.74 -11.00
C LEU A 254 -3.64 -8.10 -9.51
N HIS A 255 -2.53 -7.99 -8.78
CA HIS A 255 -2.55 -8.17 -7.33
C HIS A 255 -3.41 -7.10 -6.65
N LEU A 256 -3.29 -5.84 -7.07
CA LEU A 256 -4.12 -4.76 -6.55
C LEU A 256 -5.60 -4.97 -6.86
N VAL A 257 -5.95 -5.45 -8.05
CA VAL A 257 -7.33 -5.80 -8.44
C VAL A 257 -7.89 -6.89 -7.53
N ARG A 258 -7.08 -7.89 -7.18
CA ARG A 258 -7.47 -8.96 -6.26
C ARG A 258 -7.74 -8.45 -4.85
N GLU A 259 -6.95 -7.48 -4.39
CA GLU A 259 -7.16 -6.83 -3.09
C GLU A 259 -8.39 -5.91 -3.12
N ALA A 260 -8.55 -5.07 -4.15
CA ALA A 260 -9.71 -4.19 -4.33
C ALA A 260 -11.05 -4.97 -4.36
N SER A 261 -11.08 -6.09 -5.07
CA SER A 261 -12.27 -6.94 -5.22
C SER A 261 -12.54 -7.87 -4.02
N SER A 262 -11.68 -7.87 -2.99
CA SER A 262 -11.75 -8.85 -1.88
C SER A 262 -12.95 -8.62 -0.95
N CYS A 263 -14.01 -9.42 -1.05
CA CYS A 263 -15.16 -9.33 -0.14
C CYS A 263 -15.24 -10.51 0.83
N GLU A 264 -15.58 -10.25 2.10
CA GLU A 264 -15.80 -11.32 3.10
C GLU A 264 -17.15 -12.01 2.93
N VAL A 265 -18.19 -11.25 2.60
CA VAL A 265 -19.54 -11.78 2.42
C VAL A 265 -20.02 -11.42 1.02
N VAL A 266 -20.07 -12.43 0.15
CA VAL A 266 -20.58 -12.26 -1.21
C VAL A 266 -22.11 -12.20 -1.15
N LYS A 267 -22.63 -10.96 -1.08
CA LYS A 267 -24.06 -10.69 -1.27
C LYS A 267 -24.44 -10.90 -2.74
N SER A 268 -25.73 -11.09 -3.03
CA SER A 268 -26.25 -11.27 -4.40
C SER A 268 -25.76 -10.21 -5.40
N HIS A 269 -25.68 -8.94 -4.99
CA HIS A 269 -25.15 -7.86 -5.85
C HIS A 269 -23.64 -7.97 -6.14
N HIS A 270 -22.85 -8.52 -5.21
CA HIS A 270 -21.42 -8.72 -5.42
C HIS A 270 -21.14 -9.81 -6.48
N ARG A 271 -22.02 -10.82 -6.55
CA ARG A 271 -21.92 -11.90 -7.54
C ARG A 271 -21.92 -11.39 -8.97
N LYS A 272 -22.83 -10.45 -9.31
CA LYS A 272 -22.89 -9.79 -10.63
C LYS A 272 -21.56 -9.14 -10.99
N TRP A 273 -20.92 -8.45 -10.04
CA TRP A 273 -19.64 -7.80 -10.29
C TRP A 273 -18.49 -8.79 -10.44
N LEU A 274 -18.47 -9.88 -9.67
CA LEU A 274 -17.47 -10.93 -9.85
C LEU A 274 -17.55 -11.58 -11.23
N LEU A 275 -18.76 -11.82 -11.76
CA LEU A 275 -18.96 -12.30 -13.13
C LEU A 275 -18.41 -11.31 -14.17
N LYS A 276 -18.74 -10.02 -14.01
CA LYS A 276 -18.21 -8.96 -14.88
C LYS A 276 -16.69 -8.86 -14.83
N LEU A 277 -16.09 -8.95 -13.64
CA LEU A 277 -14.65 -8.94 -13.46
C LEU A 277 -13.98 -10.16 -14.11
N CYS A 278 -14.53 -11.37 -13.95
CA CYS A 278 -14.06 -12.56 -14.65
C CYS A 278 -14.07 -12.34 -16.17
N SER A 279 -15.20 -11.89 -16.72
CA SER A 279 -15.34 -11.62 -18.16
C SER A 279 -14.34 -10.56 -18.64
N ALA A 280 -14.20 -9.44 -17.92
CA ALA A 280 -13.26 -8.38 -18.25
C ALA A 280 -11.80 -8.87 -18.19
N LEU A 281 -11.45 -9.66 -17.17
CA LEU A 281 -10.10 -10.20 -17.00
C LEU A 281 -9.74 -11.18 -18.13
N GLU A 282 -10.68 -12.04 -18.53
CA GLU A 282 -10.47 -12.94 -19.68
C GLU A 282 -10.37 -12.17 -20.99
N ARG A 283 -11.35 -11.31 -21.28
CA ARG A 283 -11.43 -10.55 -22.53
C ARG A 283 -10.24 -9.63 -22.75
N HIS A 284 -9.78 -8.96 -21.70
CA HIS A 284 -8.78 -7.91 -21.84
C HIS A 284 -7.38 -8.39 -21.50
N VAL A 285 -7.17 -9.07 -20.38
CA VAL A 285 -5.82 -9.41 -19.95
C VAL A 285 -5.40 -10.79 -20.47
N LYS A 286 -6.22 -11.83 -20.27
CA LYS A 286 -5.86 -13.21 -20.67
C LYS A 286 -5.64 -13.32 -22.17
N CYS A 287 -6.57 -12.81 -22.98
CA CYS A 287 -6.50 -12.87 -24.45
C CYS A 287 -5.35 -12.05 -25.05
N ASP A 288 -4.84 -11.04 -24.33
CA ASP A 288 -3.72 -10.21 -24.79
C ASP A 288 -2.35 -10.88 -24.55
N ILE A 289 -2.28 -11.88 -23.67
CA ILE A 289 -1.04 -12.59 -23.36
C ILE A 289 -0.76 -13.67 -24.41
N ARG A 290 0.26 -13.44 -25.24
CA ARG A 290 0.79 -14.44 -26.17
C ARG A 290 1.84 -15.32 -25.47
N GLU A 291 1.56 -16.61 -25.36
CA GLU A 291 2.47 -17.57 -24.73
C GLU A 291 3.75 -17.77 -25.53
N ASN A 292 4.85 -17.87 -24.81
CA ASN A 292 6.14 -18.25 -25.35
C ASN A 292 6.95 -18.92 -24.23
N ALA A 293 7.40 -20.16 -24.45
CA ALA A 293 8.13 -20.94 -23.45
C ALA A 293 9.41 -20.25 -22.94
N ARG A 294 9.99 -19.34 -23.72
CA ARG A 294 11.20 -18.59 -23.36
C ARG A 294 10.90 -17.33 -22.52
N LEU A 295 9.65 -16.87 -22.48
CA LEU A 295 9.25 -15.60 -21.86
C LEU A 295 8.48 -15.84 -20.56
N PHE A 296 9.20 -16.28 -19.53
CA PHE A 296 8.63 -16.70 -18.25
C PHE A 296 7.79 -15.62 -17.55
N TYR A 297 8.12 -14.34 -17.74
CA TYR A 297 7.33 -13.23 -17.19
C TYR A 297 5.89 -13.21 -17.74
N ARG A 298 5.66 -13.62 -19.00
CA ARG A 298 4.31 -13.73 -19.57
C ARG A 298 3.52 -14.86 -18.91
N THR A 299 4.17 -16.00 -18.72
CA THR A 299 3.58 -17.16 -18.02
C THR A 299 3.20 -16.82 -16.59
N ARG A 300 4.04 -16.05 -15.86
CA ARG A 300 3.71 -15.58 -14.50
C ARG A 300 2.43 -14.74 -14.45
N VAL A 301 2.24 -13.84 -15.43
CA VAL A 301 1.01 -13.04 -15.50
C VAL A 301 -0.19 -13.93 -15.83
N LYS A 302 -0.05 -14.87 -16.79
CA LYS A 302 -1.14 -15.79 -17.16
C LYS A 302 -1.56 -16.70 -16.00
N ASP A 303 -0.60 -17.22 -15.24
CA ASP A 303 -0.87 -18.00 -14.02
C ASP A 303 -1.60 -17.16 -12.96
N LEU A 304 -1.17 -15.90 -12.74
CA LEU A 304 -1.87 -14.99 -11.83
C LEU A 304 -3.30 -14.71 -12.28
N VAL A 305 -3.53 -14.52 -13.58
CA VAL A 305 -4.87 -14.37 -14.17
C VAL A 305 -5.72 -15.61 -13.86
N ALA A 306 -5.20 -16.81 -14.13
CA ALA A 306 -5.92 -18.06 -13.86
C ALA A 306 -6.29 -18.21 -12.38
N ARG A 307 -5.34 -17.99 -11.47
CA ARG A 307 -5.59 -18.05 -10.01
C ARG A 307 -6.61 -17.02 -9.54
N THR A 308 -6.60 -15.83 -10.14
CA THR A 308 -7.55 -14.76 -9.82
C THR A 308 -8.96 -15.14 -10.28
N CYS A 309 -9.12 -15.61 -11.52
CA CYS A 309 -10.39 -16.15 -12.03
C CYS A 309 -10.90 -17.30 -11.15
N SER A 310 -10.06 -18.28 -10.82
CA SER A 310 -10.46 -19.42 -9.98
C SER A 310 -10.93 -18.97 -8.59
N LYS A 311 -10.25 -17.99 -7.97
CA LYS A 311 -10.67 -17.44 -6.68
C LYS A 311 -12.04 -16.76 -6.78
N TRP A 312 -12.27 -15.93 -7.80
CA TRP A 312 -13.56 -15.29 -8.01
C TRP A 312 -14.67 -16.29 -8.32
N GLN A 313 -14.39 -17.33 -9.13
CA GLN A 313 -15.31 -18.42 -9.39
C GLN A 313 -15.67 -19.20 -8.12
N GLN A 314 -14.71 -19.48 -7.24
CA GLN A 314 -14.99 -20.08 -5.94
C GLN A 314 -15.89 -19.18 -5.08
N MET A 315 -15.62 -17.87 -5.05
CA MET A 315 -16.47 -16.90 -4.35
C MET A 315 -17.89 -16.83 -4.92
N ILE A 316 -18.03 -16.94 -6.25
CA ILE A 316 -19.31 -17.03 -6.93
C ILE A 316 -20.01 -18.32 -6.51
N LEU A 317 -19.38 -19.50 -6.64
CA LEU A 317 -19.98 -20.79 -6.29
C LEU A 317 -20.47 -20.85 -4.83
N ASN A 318 -19.75 -20.21 -3.91
CA ASN A 318 -20.10 -20.16 -2.49
C ASN A 318 -21.14 -19.07 -2.14
N SER A 319 -21.58 -18.27 -3.11
CA SER A 319 -22.59 -17.22 -2.93
C SER A 319 -23.99 -17.71 -3.28
N ARG A 320 -25.01 -17.23 -2.56
CA ARG A 320 -26.41 -17.50 -2.93
C ARG A 320 -26.72 -16.83 -4.27
N PRO A 321 -27.48 -17.50 -5.17
CA PRO A 321 -27.90 -16.88 -6.42
C PRO A 321 -28.75 -15.64 -6.16
N THR A 322 -28.81 -14.76 -7.15
CA THR A 322 -29.63 -13.54 -7.10
C THR A 322 -31.09 -13.93 -6.87
N GLN A 323 -31.79 -13.27 -5.93
CA GLN A 323 -33.18 -13.58 -5.59
C GLN A 323 -34.03 -13.77 -6.86
N GLY A 324 -34.64 -14.96 -7.02
CA GLY A 324 -35.49 -15.30 -8.15
C GLY A 324 -34.83 -16.11 -9.29
N LYS A 325 -33.52 -16.40 -9.27
CA LYS A 325 -32.85 -17.26 -10.28
C LYS A 325 -32.32 -18.56 -9.64
N LEU A 326 -32.65 -19.72 -10.23
CA LEU A 326 -32.06 -21.02 -9.83
C LEU A 326 -30.62 -21.18 -10.37
N HIS A 327 -30.34 -20.66 -11.57
CA HIS A 327 -29.03 -20.66 -12.21
C HIS A 327 -28.85 -19.40 -13.08
N ASP A 328 -27.62 -18.92 -13.24
CA ASP A 328 -27.29 -17.67 -13.97
C ASP A 328 -26.84 -17.90 -15.43
N PHE A 329 -26.93 -19.12 -15.95
CA PHE A 329 -26.37 -19.45 -17.28
C PHE A 329 -27.13 -18.83 -18.46
N TRP A 330 -28.20 -18.08 -18.21
CA TRP A 330 -29.03 -17.54 -19.29
C TRP A 330 -29.72 -16.22 -18.90
N GLU A 331 -29.48 -15.19 -19.72
CA GLU A 331 -30.36 -14.02 -19.87
C GLU A 331 -30.75 -13.98 -21.35
N PRO A 332 -32.05 -13.92 -21.71
CA PRO A 332 -32.43 -13.68 -23.09
C PRO A 332 -31.99 -12.27 -23.48
N ASP A 333 -31.33 -12.16 -24.64
CA ASP A 333 -31.12 -10.87 -25.28
C ASP A 333 -32.48 -10.20 -25.49
N ALA A 334 -32.65 -8.98 -24.96
CA ALA A 334 -33.85 -8.16 -25.10
C ALA A 334 -33.75 -7.26 -26.33
#